data_AF-A0A522Z340-F1
#
_entry.id   AF-A0A522Z340-F1
#
_cell.length_a   1.000
_cell.length_b   1.000
_cell.length_c   1.000
_cell.angle_alpha   90.00
_cell.angle_beta   90.00
_cell.angle_gamma   90.00
#
_symmetry.space_group_name_H-M   'P 1'
#
loop_
_entity.id
_entity.type
_entity.pdbx_description
1 polymer ?
#
loop_
_entity_poly.entity_id
_entity_poly.type
_entity_poly.pdbx_seq_one_letter_code
_entity_poly.pdbx_strand_id
1 'polypeptide(L)'
;MFGEDPQYQAIASGLLALQRARPVFPEGRAAAVRSALAAAFPAGDESAEALLAELGPGARRDRLHRELSRLGPDWVALYSGEGDAHPADAGLSEAQARATAAFLELAFDAPGAVAWESPANLPHGMGERELAGAAEQFRWLAAQALEWRFNRFDTAGLGKARAFYAALREAPPPVPAGPGAAQLAELIRHAFAATPAPAPGDMTGSVQGTEPFEYAVEFRGRDWRGLSAAFLGRHSAALSFFSPAAFRYFIPAYLIHHLAGAQWNADPVFALTHGFSADDKGGDEDFDWEAVARRKFAAFLPHERAAIAAFLAHCDAHDPFEQPRIREAL
;
A
#
# COMPACT_ATOMS: atom_id res chain seq x y z
N MET A 1 17.40 -22.79 8.46
CA MET A 1 16.86 -24.14 8.21
C MET A 1 16.59 -24.44 6.72
N PHE A 2 16.73 -23.48 5.79
CA PHE A 2 16.42 -23.67 4.36
C PHE A 2 17.63 -23.52 3.40
N GLY A 3 18.87 -23.52 3.92
CA GLY A 3 20.04 -22.99 3.19
C GLY A 3 20.60 -23.83 2.04
N GLU A 4 20.31 -25.13 1.98
CA GLU A 4 20.97 -26.05 1.04
C GLU A 4 20.03 -26.78 0.07
N ASP A 5 18.72 -26.58 0.19
CA ASP A 5 17.77 -27.21 -0.72
C ASP A 5 17.88 -26.56 -2.13
N PRO A 6 18.23 -27.33 -3.19
CA PRO A 6 18.38 -26.81 -4.54
C PRO A 6 17.15 -26.08 -5.09
N GLN A 7 15.95 -26.47 -4.66
CA GLN A 7 14.71 -25.81 -5.07
C GLN A 7 14.62 -24.40 -4.49
N TYR A 8 14.99 -24.22 -3.22
CA TYR A 8 15.02 -22.90 -2.59
C TYR A 8 16.12 -22.02 -3.19
N GLN A 9 17.29 -22.57 -3.49
CA GLN A 9 18.37 -21.83 -4.15
C GLN A 9 17.97 -21.39 -5.57
N ALA A 10 17.27 -22.23 -6.33
CA ALA A 10 16.74 -21.88 -7.65
C ALA A 10 15.68 -20.77 -7.57
N ILE A 11 14.77 -20.84 -6.60
CA ILE A 11 13.77 -19.79 -6.34
C ILE A 11 14.46 -18.48 -5.96
N ALA A 12 15.38 -18.49 -5.00
CA ALA A 12 16.11 -17.30 -4.57
C ALA A 12 16.89 -16.66 -5.73
N SER A 13 17.57 -17.49 -6.54
CA SER A 13 18.33 -17.03 -7.71
C SER A 13 17.41 -16.42 -8.77
N GLY A 14 16.26 -17.03 -9.04
CA GLY A 14 15.29 -16.50 -9.98
C GLY A 14 14.63 -15.21 -9.48
N LEU A 15 14.32 -15.08 -8.19
CA LEU A 15 13.83 -13.83 -7.60
C LEU A 15 14.87 -12.70 -7.73
N LEU A 16 16.15 -12.98 -7.47
CA LEU A 16 17.24 -12.03 -7.70
C LEU A 16 17.36 -11.65 -9.19
N ALA A 17 17.15 -12.61 -10.09
CA ALA A 17 17.15 -12.34 -11.53
C ALA A 17 15.98 -11.45 -11.94
N LEU A 18 14.79 -11.63 -11.36
CA LEU A 18 13.62 -10.77 -11.59
C LEU A 18 13.80 -9.33 -11.10
N GLN A 19 14.65 -9.08 -10.10
CA GLN A 19 15.02 -7.72 -9.71
C GLN A 19 15.75 -6.97 -10.83
N ARG A 20 16.35 -7.72 -11.78
CA ARG A 20 17.03 -7.18 -12.95
C ARG A 20 16.17 -7.26 -14.22
N ALA A 21 14.92 -7.71 -14.11
CA ALA A 21 14.01 -7.73 -15.24
C ALA A 21 13.89 -6.32 -15.84
N ARG A 22 13.91 -6.25 -17.16
CA ARG A 22 13.88 -4.98 -17.87
C ARG A 22 12.44 -4.60 -18.21
N PRO A 23 11.98 -3.39 -17.84
CA PRO A 23 10.71 -2.88 -18.32
C PRO A 23 10.83 -2.49 -19.80
N VAL A 24 9.89 -2.95 -20.63
CA VAL A 24 9.78 -2.59 -22.04
C VAL A 24 8.59 -1.65 -22.23
N PHE A 25 8.86 -0.38 -22.48
CA PHE A 25 7.82 0.62 -22.77
C PHE A 25 7.50 0.67 -24.28
N PRO A 26 6.27 1.06 -24.67
CA PRO A 26 5.93 1.28 -26.07
C PRO A 26 6.86 2.31 -26.71
N GLU A 27 7.58 1.93 -27.78
CA GLU A 27 8.69 2.71 -28.35
C GLU A 27 8.29 4.16 -28.70
N GLY A 28 7.14 4.34 -29.36
CA GLY A 28 6.65 5.66 -29.73
C GLY A 28 6.37 6.56 -28.52
N ARG A 29 5.80 6.01 -27.44
CA ARG A 29 5.54 6.76 -26.20
C ARG A 29 6.84 7.06 -25.46
N ALA A 30 7.74 6.09 -25.36
CA ALA A 30 9.04 6.26 -24.73
C ALA A 30 9.89 7.32 -25.46
N ALA A 31 9.87 7.34 -26.79
CA ALA A 31 10.57 8.35 -27.59
C ALA A 31 10.02 9.76 -27.34
N ALA A 32 8.70 9.92 -27.26
CA ALA A 32 8.07 11.20 -26.93
C ALA A 32 8.47 11.70 -25.53
N VAL A 33 8.45 10.81 -24.51
CA VAL A 33 8.88 11.15 -23.15
C VAL A 33 10.38 11.52 -23.10
N ARG A 34 11.25 10.77 -23.79
CA ARG A 34 12.69 11.11 -23.89
C ARG A 34 12.90 12.50 -24.48
N SER A 35 12.18 12.83 -25.55
CA SER A 35 12.26 14.16 -26.17
C SER A 35 11.77 15.27 -25.24
N ALA A 36 10.69 15.03 -24.49
CA ALA A 36 10.18 16.00 -23.52
C ALA A 36 11.17 16.26 -22.37
N LEU A 37 11.78 15.19 -21.82
CA LEU A 37 12.81 15.31 -20.78
C LEU A 37 14.04 16.08 -21.29
N ALA A 38 14.56 15.73 -22.47
CA ALA A 38 15.72 16.39 -23.04
C ALA A 38 15.48 17.88 -23.37
N ALA A 39 14.25 18.27 -23.69
CA ALA A 39 13.90 19.66 -23.96
C ALA A 39 13.69 20.48 -22.68
N ALA A 40 13.21 19.85 -21.60
CA ALA A 40 12.85 20.54 -20.36
C ALA A 40 14.03 20.72 -19.40
N PHE A 41 15.04 19.86 -19.46
CA PHE A 41 16.19 19.89 -18.55
C PHE A 41 17.48 20.29 -19.28
N PRO A 42 18.40 21.02 -18.61
CA PRO A 42 19.70 21.30 -19.19
C PRO A 42 20.51 20.02 -19.39
N ALA A 43 21.43 20.02 -20.36
CA ALA A 43 22.34 18.91 -20.56
C ALA A 43 23.20 18.67 -19.30
N GLY A 44 23.31 17.41 -18.87
CA GLY A 44 24.00 17.02 -17.64
C GLY A 44 23.16 17.13 -16.35
N ASP A 45 21.86 17.41 -16.45
CA ASP A 45 20.97 17.35 -15.29
C ASP A 45 20.81 15.90 -14.81
N GLU A 46 21.26 15.63 -13.57
CA GLU A 46 21.27 14.28 -12.99
C GLU A 46 19.87 13.65 -12.91
N SER A 47 18.82 14.45 -12.67
CA SER A 47 17.46 13.93 -12.58
C SER A 47 16.92 13.52 -13.93
N ALA A 48 17.17 14.32 -14.97
CA ALA A 48 16.80 13.96 -16.34
C ALA A 48 17.57 12.71 -16.81
N GLU A 49 18.88 12.64 -16.56
CA GLU A 49 19.71 11.50 -16.94
C GLU A 49 19.25 10.20 -16.27
N ALA A 50 18.91 10.24 -14.99
CA ALA A 50 18.34 9.09 -14.27
C ALA A 50 17.05 8.59 -14.91
N LEU A 51 16.11 9.50 -15.25
CA LEU A 51 14.85 9.14 -15.89
C LEU A 51 15.05 8.59 -17.31
N LEU A 52 15.94 9.20 -18.09
CA LEU A 52 16.27 8.74 -19.44
C LEU A 52 16.90 7.35 -19.43
N ALA A 53 17.73 7.04 -18.44
CA ALA A 53 18.33 5.71 -18.28
C ALA A 53 17.26 4.62 -18.09
N GLU A 54 16.18 4.90 -17.36
CA GLU A 54 15.07 3.96 -17.15
C GLU A 54 14.17 3.78 -18.39
N LEU A 55 14.32 4.61 -19.42
CA LEU A 55 13.66 4.43 -20.72
C LEU A 55 14.55 3.73 -21.76
N GLY A 56 15.78 3.35 -21.38
CA GLY A 56 16.80 2.82 -22.27
C GLY A 56 16.94 1.28 -22.25
N PRO A 57 17.92 0.76 -23.00
CA PRO A 57 18.25 -0.67 -22.99
C PRO A 57 18.84 -1.15 -21.65
N GLY A 58 19.34 -0.24 -20.82
CA GLY A 58 19.89 -0.53 -19.48
C GLY A 58 18.89 -0.44 -18.33
N ALA A 59 17.60 -0.19 -18.62
CA ALA A 59 16.57 -0.06 -17.60
C ALA A 59 16.41 -1.34 -16.78
N ARG A 60 16.14 -1.23 -15.48
CA ARG A 60 15.97 -2.38 -14.59
C ARG A 60 14.86 -2.13 -13.58
N ARG A 61 14.13 -3.19 -13.21
CA ARG A 61 13.08 -3.15 -12.19
C ARG A 61 13.53 -2.45 -10.91
N ASP A 62 14.68 -2.85 -10.35
CA ASP A 62 15.19 -2.28 -9.09
C ASP A 62 15.47 -0.77 -9.18
N ARG A 63 16.01 -0.32 -10.31
CA ARG A 63 16.32 1.10 -10.54
C ARG A 63 15.05 1.92 -10.76
N LEU A 64 14.15 1.44 -11.63
CA LEU A 64 12.86 2.09 -11.86
C LEU A 64 12.05 2.20 -10.55
N HIS A 65 12.04 1.15 -9.72
CA HIS A 65 11.42 1.22 -8.40
C HIS A 65 12.01 2.35 -7.56
N ARG A 66 13.34 2.43 -7.44
CA ARG A 66 14.01 3.50 -6.67
C ARG A 66 13.70 4.88 -7.22
N GLU A 67 13.69 5.07 -8.54
CA GLU A 67 13.36 6.36 -9.15
C GLU A 67 11.91 6.76 -8.88
N LEU A 68 10.96 5.84 -9.02
CA LEU A 68 9.56 6.11 -8.69
C LEU A 68 9.38 6.42 -7.20
N SER A 69 10.07 5.71 -6.31
CA SER A 69 10.08 6.02 -4.87
C SER A 69 10.68 7.41 -4.58
N ARG A 70 11.76 7.80 -5.26
CA ARG A 70 12.38 9.14 -5.15
C ARG A 70 11.45 10.25 -5.65
N LEU A 71 10.63 9.94 -6.64
CA LEU A 71 9.58 10.82 -7.15
C LEU A 71 8.32 10.84 -6.27
N GLY A 72 8.26 10.03 -5.20
CA GLY A 72 7.19 10.09 -4.22
C GLY A 72 7.11 11.45 -3.51
N PRO A 73 5.98 11.75 -2.85
CA PRO A 73 5.84 12.97 -2.07
C PRO A 73 6.61 12.89 -0.74
N ASP A 74 6.78 14.04 -0.08
CA ASP A 74 7.15 14.08 1.33
C ASP A 74 5.90 13.82 2.18
N TRP A 75 5.73 12.56 2.59
CA TRP A 75 4.57 12.14 3.38
C TRP A 75 4.45 12.85 4.72
N VAL A 76 5.58 13.19 5.36
CA VAL A 76 5.59 13.86 6.66
C VAL A 76 5.05 15.28 6.51
N ALA A 77 5.56 16.03 5.51
CA ALA A 77 5.11 17.39 5.22
C ALA A 77 3.62 17.42 4.79
N LEU A 78 3.21 16.49 3.92
CA LEU A 78 1.80 16.34 3.53
C LEU A 78 0.88 16.04 4.72
N TYR A 79 1.35 15.23 5.65
CA TYR A 79 0.57 14.87 6.82
C TYR A 79 0.46 16.04 7.80
N SER A 80 1.57 16.71 8.14
CA SER A 80 1.56 17.84 9.07
C SER A 80 0.80 19.05 8.52
N GLY A 81 0.68 19.16 7.19
CA GLY A 81 0.16 20.37 6.53
C GLY A 81 1.12 21.55 6.69
N GLU A 82 2.37 21.28 7.09
CA GLU A 82 3.41 22.28 7.25
C GLU A 82 4.36 22.23 6.05
N GLY A 83 4.57 23.38 5.41
CA GLY A 83 5.51 23.53 4.31
C GLY A 83 4.92 23.24 2.92
N ASP A 84 5.78 23.36 1.91
CA ASP A 84 5.46 22.86 0.58
C ASP A 84 5.51 21.33 0.66
N ALA A 85 4.41 20.66 0.30
CA ALA A 85 4.34 19.20 0.16
C ALA A 85 5.33 18.64 -0.89
N HIS A 86 5.97 19.56 -1.63
CA HIS A 86 6.84 19.28 -2.75
C HIS A 86 8.20 20.00 -2.58
N PRO A 87 8.92 19.84 -1.45
CA PRO A 87 10.15 20.59 -1.22
C PRO A 87 11.22 20.27 -2.27
N ALA A 88 11.22 19.04 -2.79
CA ALA A 88 12.07 18.61 -3.90
C ALA A 88 11.71 19.26 -5.25
N ASP A 89 10.52 19.86 -5.37
CA ASP A 89 10.03 20.50 -6.59
C ASP A 89 10.13 22.03 -6.55
N ALA A 90 10.61 22.60 -5.44
CA ALA A 90 10.86 24.05 -5.33
C ALA A 90 11.82 24.56 -6.41
N GLY A 91 12.68 23.69 -6.96
CA GLY A 91 13.60 24.00 -8.06
C GLY A 91 13.10 23.61 -9.46
N LEU A 92 11.96 22.93 -9.60
CA LEU A 92 11.45 22.50 -10.90
C LEU A 92 10.65 23.62 -11.58
N SER A 93 11.04 23.98 -12.79
CA SER A 93 10.20 24.75 -13.71
C SER A 93 8.95 23.96 -14.13
N GLU A 94 7.93 24.66 -14.64
CA GLU A 94 6.71 24.01 -15.15
C GLU A 94 7.03 23.01 -16.28
N ALA A 95 7.97 23.34 -17.17
CA ALA A 95 8.39 22.45 -18.25
C ALA A 95 9.01 21.15 -17.71
N GLN A 96 9.89 21.26 -16.72
CA GLN A 96 10.51 20.10 -16.06
C GLN A 96 9.46 19.22 -15.37
N ALA A 97 8.54 19.82 -14.62
CA ALA A 97 7.50 19.07 -13.95
C ALA A 97 6.53 18.38 -14.92
N ARG A 98 6.16 19.02 -16.04
CA ARG A 98 5.34 18.39 -17.09
C ARG A 98 6.08 17.22 -17.75
N ALA A 99 7.38 17.34 -18.00
CA ALA A 99 8.18 16.26 -18.55
C ALA A 99 8.30 15.07 -17.58
N THR A 100 8.51 15.33 -16.28
CA THR A 100 8.50 14.28 -15.24
C THR A 100 7.12 13.63 -15.10
N ALA A 101 6.03 14.41 -15.13
CA ALA A 101 4.67 13.88 -15.10
C ALA A 101 4.37 12.99 -16.32
N ALA A 102 4.89 13.31 -17.50
CA ALA A 102 4.76 12.46 -18.69
C ALA A 102 5.50 11.11 -18.53
N PHE A 103 6.65 11.10 -17.86
CA PHE A 103 7.33 9.86 -17.47
C PHE A 103 6.50 9.04 -16.48
N LEU A 104 5.94 9.68 -15.44
CA LEU A 104 5.07 9.03 -14.46
C LEU A 104 3.81 8.46 -15.12
N GLU A 105 3.21 9.18 -16.08
CA GLU A 105 2.06 8.69 -16.83
C GLU A 105 2.41 7.46 -17.68
N LEU A 106 3.60 7.42 -18.27
CA LEU A 106 4.09 6.24 -18.99
C LEU A 106 4.26 5.03 -18.06
N ALA A 107 4.82 5.24 -16.86
CA ALA A 107 4.93 4.21 -15.83
C ALA A 107 3.56 3.81 -15.23
N PHE A 108 2.61 4.73 -15.16
CA PHE A 108 1.26 4.48 -14.68
C PHE A 108 0.43 3.66 -15.67
N ASP A 109 0.57 3.91 -16.98
CA ASP A 109 -0.11 3.14 -18.03
C ASP A 109 0.57 1.79 -18.32
N ALA A 110 1.68 1.48 -17.63
CA ALA A 110 2.44 0.25 -17.77
C ALA A 110 1.72 -1.07 -17.42
N PRO A 111 0.67 -1.15 -16.57
CA PRO A 111 0.03 -2.43 -16.24
C PRO A 111 -0.44 -3.17 -17.49
N GLY A 112 0.18 -4.30 -17.79
CA GLY A 112 -0.08 -5.09 -19.01
C GLY A 112 0.52 -4.54 -20.30
N ALA A 113 1.05 -3.30 -20.31
CA ALA A 113 1.72 -2.69 -21.45
C ALA A 113 3.26 -2.75 -21.36
N VAL A 114 3.81 -2.87 -20.15
CA VAL A 114 5.22 -3.17 -19.94
C VAL A 114 5.43 -4.66 -20.09
N ALA A 115 6.00 -5.05 -21.23
CA ALA A 115 6.58 -6.37 -21.35
C ALA A 115 7.83 -6.43 -20.48
N TRP A 116 8.05 -7.58 -19.85
CA TRP A 116 9.22 -7.81 -19.03
C TRP A 116 10.12 -8.82 -19.73
N GLU A 117 11.36 -8.42 -20.00
CA GLU A 117 12.37 -9.39 -20.40
C GLU A 117 12.78 -10.16 -19.13
N SER A 118 12.13 -11.30 -18.86
CA SER A 118 12.47 -12.14 -17.71
C SER A 118 13.73 -12.95 -18.03
N PRO A 119 14.79 -12.86 -17.21
CA PRO A 119 15.96 -13.70 -17.37
C PRO A 119 15.76 -15.15 -16.88
N ALA A 120 14.62 -15.48 -16.25
CA ALA A 120 14.40 -16.78 -15.63
C ALA A 120 12.97 -17.31 -15.78
N ASN A 121 12.86 -18.60 -16.09
CA ASN A 121 11.61 -19.37 -15.96
C ASN A 121 11.53 -19.88 -14.51
N LEU A 122 10.74 -19.20 -13.67
CA LEU A 122 10.43 -19.69 -12.33
C LEU A 122 9.29 -20.72 -12.37
N PRO A 123 9.28 -21.72 -11.47
CA PRO A 123 8.25 -22.74 -11.44
C PRO A 123 6.87 -22.16 -11.12
N HIS A 124 5.82 -22.85 -11.57
CA HIS A 124 4.41 -22.57 -11.24
C HIS A 124 3.94 -21.13 -11.52
N GLY A 125 4.50 -20.48 -12.55
CA GLY A 125 4.11 -19.12 -12.94
C GLY A 125 4.53 -18.04 -11.93
N MET A 126 5.48 -18.33 -11.03
CA MET A 126 5.94 -17.39 -10.01
C MET A 126 6.56 -16.14 -10.63
N GLY A 127 7.28 -16.28 -11.76
CA GLY A 127 7.90 -15.14 -12.43
C GLY A 127 6.87 -14.15 -12.96
N GLU A 128 5.84 -14.64 -13.64
CA GLU A 128 4.75 -13.83 -14.17
C GLU A 128 3.97 -13.13 -13.05
N ARG A 129 3.69 -13.83 -11.94
CA ARG A 129 3.02 -13.22 -10.77
C ARG A 129 3.86 -12.12 -10.13
N GLU A 130 5.15 -12.36 -9.92
CA GLU A 130 6.08 -11.36 -9.37
C GLU A 130 6.19 -10.12 -10.26
N LEU A 131 6.24 -10.30 -11.57
CA LEU A 131 6.30 -9.20 -12.54
C LEU A 131 4.98 -8.45 -12.66
N ALA A 132 3.84 -9.14 -12.54
CA ALA A 132 2.53 -8.51 -12.45
C ALA A 132 2.41 -7.66 -11.18
N GLY A 133 2.83 -8.18 -10.02
CA GLY A 133 2.88 -7.44 -8.77
C GLY A 133 3.83 -6.23 -8.84
N ALA A 134 4.97 -6.37 -9.52
CA ALA A 134 5.88 -5.24 -9.77
C ALA A 134 5.24 -4.14 -10.64
N ALA A 135 4.53 -4.52 -11.69
CA ALA A 135 3.84 -3.56 -12.56
C ALA A 135 2.72 -2.82 -11.81
N GLU A 136 1.98 -3.54 -10.95
CA GLU A 136 0.98 -2.93 -10.07
C GLU A 136 1.61 -1.97 -9.05
N GLN A 137 2.73 -2.36 -8.44
CA GLN A 137 3.50 -1.50 -7.54
C GLN A 137 3.97 -0.22 -8.24
N PHE A 138 4.45 -0.31 -9.47
CA PHE A 138 4.89 0.87 -10.23
C PHE A 138 3.74 1.79 -10.59
N ARG A 139 2.60 1.22 -10.99
CA ARG A 139 1.37 1.98 -11.19
C ARG A 139 0.99 2.75 -9.93
N TRP A 140 1.08 2.10 -8.77
CA TRP A 140 0.76 2.71 -7.49
C TRP A 140 1.69 3.89 -7.18
N LEU A 141 3.01 3.67 -7.23
CA LEU A 141 4.00 4.72 -6.98
C LEU A 141 3.85 5.89 -7.95
N ALA A 142 3.60 5.61 -9.23
CA ALA A 142 3.35 6.65 -10.22
C ALA A 142 2.05 7.43 -9.93
N ALA A 143 0.97 6.74 -9.54
CA ALA A 143 -0.27 7.39 -9.14
C ALA A 143 -0.09 8.25 -7.89
N GLN A 144 0.66 7.78 -6.88
CA GLN A 144 1.00 8.56 -5.68
C GLN A 144 1.80 9.81 -6.04
N ALA A 145 2.85 9.68 -6.83
CA ALA A 145 3.63 10.83 -7.27
C ALA A 145 2.75 11.85 -8.04
N LEU A 146 1.90 11.38 -8.97
CA LEU A 146 1.00 12.26 -9.71
C LEU A 146 0.00 12.98 -8.79
N GLU A 147 -0.72 12.23 -7.94
CA GLU A 147 -1.81 12.76 -7.09
C GLU A 147 -1.31 13.60 -5.91
N TRP A 148 -0.16 13.23 -5.34
CA TRP A 148 0.30 13.83 -4.09
C TRP A 148 1.53 14.70 -4.25
N ARG A 149 2.24 14.65 -5.38
CA ARG A 149 3.41 15.51 -5.65
C ARG A 149 3.21 16.45 -6.83
N PHE A 150 2.75 15.93 -7.97
CA PHE A 150 2.63 16.71 -9.20
C PHE A 150 1.23 17.30 -9.41
N ASN A 151 0.37 17.30 -8.39
CA ASN A 151 -1.03 17.72 -8.50
C ASN A 151 -1.25 19.22 -8.71
N ARG A 152 -0.21 20.05 -8.55
CA ARG A 152 -0.21 21.47 -8.91
C ARG A 152 -0.18 21.72 -10.42
N PHE A 153 0.14 20.69 -11.21
CA PHE A 153 0.17 20.75 -12.67
C PHE A 153 -1.01 19.98 -13.24
N ASP A 154 -1.84 20.66 -14.02
CA ASP A 154 -2.88 19.99 -14.77
C ASP A 154 -2.25 19.19 -15.94
N THR A 155 -2.24 17.87 -15.80
CA THR A 155 -1.64 16.92 -16.73
C THR A 155 -2.60 15.77 -16.99
N ALA A 156 -2.50 15.14 -18.16
CA ALA A 156 -3.33 13.97 -18.49
C ALA A 156 -3.12 12.82 -17.47
N GLY A 157 -1.88 12.59 -17.04
CA GLY A 157 -1.54 11.64 -15.99
C GLY A 157 -2.25 11.89 -14.66
N LEU A 158 -2.39 13.14 -14.22
CA LEU A 158 -3.10 13.48 -12.97
C LEU A 158 -4.58 13.05 -13.02
N GLY A 159 -5.26 13.32 -14.13
CA GLY A 159 -6.66 12.87 -14.33
C GLY A 159 -6.80 11.36 -14.22
N LYS A 160 -5.86 10.60 -14.80
CA LYS A 160 -5.82 9.13 -14.71
C LYS A 160 -5.54 8.63 -13.29
N ALA A 161 -4.59 9.25 -12.58
CA ALA A 161 -4.28 8.90 -11.19
C ALA A 161 -5.49 9.12 -10.29
N ARG A 162 -6.21 10.24 -10.45
CA ARG A 162 -7.46 10.51 -9.72
C ARG A 162 -8.55 9.49 -10.01
N ALA A 163 -8.76 9.15 -11.28
CA ALA A 163 -9.73 8.12 -11.66
C ALA A 163 -9.36 6.75 -11.07
N PHE A 164 -8.08 6.40 -11.04
CA PHE A 164 -7.58 5.18 -10.40
C PHE A 164 -7.85 5.17 -8.90
N TYR A 165 -7.56 6.26 -8.20
CA TYR A 165 -7.89 6.38 -6.78
C TYR A 165 -9.39 6.35 -6.53
N ALA A 166 -10.20 7.01 -7.35
CA ALA A 166 -11.66 6.97 -7.23
C ALA A 166 -12.17 5.52 -7.33
N ALA A 167 -11.71 4.76 -8.32
CA ALA A 167 -12.08 3.35 -8.48
C ALA A 167 -11.69 2.47 -7.28
N LEU A 168 -10.56 2.77 -6.62
CA LEU A 168 -10.12 2.04 -5.41
C LEU A 168 -10.87 2.45 -4.14
N ARG A 169 -11.44 3.65 -4.12
CA ARG A 169 -12.11 4.26 -2.97
C ARG A 169 -13.64 4.17 -3.06
N GLU A 170 -14.18 3.76 -4.21
CA GLU A 170 -15.60 3.62 -4.51
C GLU A 170 -15.93 2.21 -5.02
N ALA A 171 -15.45 1.19 -4.31
CA ALA A 171 -15.80 -0.19 -4.66
C ALA A 171 -17.09 -0.63 -3.96
N PRO A 172 -17.90 -1.49 -4.60
CA PRO A 172 -18.99 -2.13 -3.91
C PRO A 172 -18.45 -2.94 -2.71
N PRO A 173 -19.22 -3.03 -1.61
CA PRO A 173 -18.84 -3.86 -0.47
C PRO A 173 -18.65 -5.30 -0.94
N PRO A 174 -17.67 -6.02 -0.37
CA PRO A 174 -17.41 -7.39 -0.77
C PRO A 174 -18.59 -8.28 -0.38
N VAL A 175 -18.83 -9.33 -1.16
CA VAL A 175 -19.85 -10.34 -0.85
C VAL A 175 -19.25 -11.32 0.17
N PRO A 176 -19.82 -11.45 1.38
CA PRO A 176 -19.33 -12.40 2.38
C PRO A 176 -19.41 -13.85 1.89
N ALA A 177 -18.49 -14.71 2.34
CA ALA A 177 -18.33 -16.08 1.82
C ALA A 177 -19.52 -17.03 2.12
N GLY A 178 -20.50 -16.60 2.94
CA GLY A 178 -21.69 -17.36 3.26
C GLY A 178 -22.66 -16.61 4.19
N PRO A 179 -23.82 -17.18 4.53
CA PRO A 179 -24.85 -16.50 5.31
C PRO A 179 -24.40 -16.12 6.73
N GLY A 180 -23.58 -16.96 7.38
CA GLY A 180 -23.02 -16.64 8.71
C GLY A 180 -22.04 -15.46 8.65
N ALA A 181 -21.13 -15.45 7.67
CA ALA A 181 -20.22 -14.34 7.42
C ALA A 181 -20.99 -13.06 7.06
N ALA A 182 -22.10 -13.16 6.33
CA ALA A 182 -22.95 -12.03 5.99
C ALA A 182 -23.65 -11.43 7.22
N GLN A 183 -24.21 -12.26 8.10
CA GLN A 183 -24.81 -11.80 9.36
C GLN A 183 -23.78 -11.11 10.26
N LEU A 184 -22.58 -11.68 10.35
CA LEU A 184 -21.49 -11.08 11.12
C LEU A 184 -21.01 -9.75 10.50
N ALA A 185 -20.92 -9.66 9.17
CA ALA A 185 -20.60 -8.40 8.49
C ALA A 185 -21.65 -7.32 8.81
N GLU A 186 -22.96 -7.64 8.81
CA GLU A 186 -24.00 -6.68 9.21
C GLU A 186 -23.89 -6.27 10.69
N LEU A 187 -23.58 -7.21 11.59
CA LEU A 187 -23.33 -6.91 13.00
C LEU A 187 -22.19 -5.91 13.15
N ILE A 188 -21.07 -6.12 12.44
CA ILE A 188 -19.92 -5.22 12.43
C ILE A 188 -20.34 -3.85 11.88
N ARG A 189 -21.06 -3.79 10.75
CA ARG A 189 -21.51 -2.51 10.19
C ARG A 189 -22.39 -1.74 11.17
N HIS A 190 -23.32 -2.42 11.84
CA HIS A 190 -24.21 -1.79 12.80
C HIS A 190 -23.44 -1.27 14.03
N ALA A 191 -22.52 -2.08 14.57
CA ALA A 191 -21.75 -1.72 15.75
C ALA A 191 -20.87 -0.47 15.51
N PHE A 192 -20.36 -0.29 14.30
CA PHE A 192 -19.45 0.81 13.95
C PHE A 192 -20.13 1.93 13.14
N ALA A 193 -21.45 1.88 12.93
CA ALA A 193 -22.17 2.83 12.06
C ALA A 193 -22.05 4.29 12.53
N ALA A 194 -21.93 4.50 13.85
CA ALA A 194 -21.84 5.81 14.48
C ALA A 194 -20.42 6.17 14.95
N THR A 195 -19.41 5.36 14.59
CA THR A 195 -18.02 5.65 14.97
C THR A 195 -17.57 6.95 14.30
N PRO A 196 -17.13 7.96 15.07
CA PRO A 196 -16.70 9.22 14.49
C PRO A 196 -15.44 9.04 13.66
N ALA A 197 -15.35 9.75 12.54
CA ALA A 197 -14.12 9.80 11.76
C ALA A 197 -12.98 10.42 12.61
N PRO A 198 -11.74 9.91 12.49
CA PRO A 198 -10.60 10.51 13.17
C PRO A 198 -10.35 11.93 12.65
N ALA A 199 -9.83 12.80 13.51
CA ALA A 199 -9.38 14.11 13.07
C ALA A 199 -8.20 13.97 12.09
N PRO A 200 -8.02 14.87 11.11
CA PRO A 200 -6.95 14.75 10.10
C PRO A 200 -5.52 14.60 10.64
N GLY A 201 -5.26 15.12 11.85
CA GLY A 201 -3.98 15.01 12.57
C GLY A 201 -3.90 13.89 13.60
N ASP A 202 -4.96 13.09 13.73
CA ASP A 202 -5.05 11.94 14.65
C ASP A 202 -5.22 10.64 13.84
N MET A 203 -4.42 10.47 12.79
CA MET A 203 -4.48 9.30 11.91
C MET A 203 -3.43 8.24 12.27
N THR A 204 -2.23 8.65 12.68
CA THR A 204 -1.12 7.76 13.01
C THR A 204 -0.75 7.83 14.50
N GLY A 205 -0.45 6.68 15.09
CA GLY A 205 0.13 6.52 16.43
C GLY A 205 1.65 6.38 16.43
N SER A 206 2.28 6.35 15.25
CA SER A 206 3.74 6.27 15.08
C SER A 206 4.29 7.47 14.32
N VAL A 207 5.49 7.90 14.71
CA VAL A 207 6.29 8.94 14.03
C VAL A 207 7.59 8.39 13.46
N GLN A 208 7.79 7.07 13.55
CA GLN A 208 9.01 6.41 13.08
C GLN A 208 8.92 6.11 11.59
N GLY A 209 9.83 6.70 10.81
CA GLY A 209 9.86 6.54 9.35
C GLY A 209 8.75 7.31 8.63
N THR A 210 8.64 7.10 7.32
CA THR A 210 7.66 7.80 6.45
C THR A 210 6.37 7.02 6.25
N GLU A 211 6.42 5.70 6.40
CA GLU A 211 5.30 4.78 6.15
C GLU A 211 4.03 5.10 6.98
N PRO A 212 4.10 5.44 8.28
CA PRO A 212 2.90 5.81 9.04
C PRO A 212 2.18 7.03 8.44
N PHE A 213 2.95 7.98 7.90
CA PHE A 213 2.43 9.21 7.31
C PHE A 213 1.84 8.98 5.92
N GLU A 214 2.43 8.07 5.14
CA GLU A 214 1.85 7.61 3.86
C GLU A 214 0.43 7.07 4.09
N TYR A 215 0.27 6.13 5.02
CA TYR A 215 -1.04 5.58 5.35
C TYR A 215 -2.00 6.64 5.87
N ALA A 216 -1.52 7.53 6.75
CA ALA A 216 -2.33 8.60 7.28
C ALA A 216 -2.88 9.53 6.18
N VAL A 217 -2.07 9.87 5.16
CA VAL A 217 -2.49 10.70 4.02
C VAL A 217 -3.49 9.95 3.13
N GLU A 218 -3.24 8.68 2.82
CA GLU A 218 -4.12 7.87 1.96
C GLU A 218 -5.52 7.66 2.56
N PHE A 219 -5.58 7.44 3.88
CA PHE A 219 -6.83 7.21 4.61
C PHE A 219 -7.54 8.50 5.05
N ARG A 220 -6.88 9.66 4.98
CA ARG A 220 -7.45 10.94 5.41
C ARG A 220 -8.76 11.25 4.67
N GLY A 221 -9.80 11.56 5.44
CA GLY A 221 -11.11 11.94 4.92
C GLY A 221 -11.86 10.80 4.23
N ARG A 222 -11.40 9.55 4.37
CA ARG A 222 -12.07 8.38 3.79
C ARG A 222 -13.17 7.85 4.67
N ASP A 223 -14.13 7.22 4.02
CA ASP A 223 -15.16 6.44 4.68
C ASP A 223 -14.80 4.96 4.63
N TRP A 224 -14.69 4.32 5.79
CA TRP A 224 -14.34 2.90 5.89
C TRP A 224 -15.33 2.00 5.12
N ARG A 225 -16.57 2.46 4.94
CA ARG A 225 -17.64 1.71 4.25
C ARG A 225 -17.42 1.56 2.74
N GLY A 226 -16.61 2.43 2.13
CA GLY A 226 -16.37 2.45 0.68
C GLY A 226 -15.02 1.88 0.24
N LEU A 227 -14.16 1.49 1.18
CA LEU A 227 -12.80 1.05 0.86
C LEU A 227 -12.80 -0.31 0.14
N SER A 228 -12.10 -0.41 -0.98
CA SER A 228 -11.95 -1.64 -1.74
C SER A 228 -10.97 -2.63 -1.10
N ALA A 229 -11.10 -3.92 -1.44
CA ALA A 229 -10.14 -4.95 -1.03
C ALA A 229 -8.72 -4.65 -1.55
N ALA A 230 -8.62 -4.13 -2.77
CA ALA A 230 -7.33 -3.74 -3.36
C ALA A 230 -6.68 -2.59 -2.57
N PHE A 231 -7.46 -1.57 -2.21
CA PHE A 231 -6.96 -0.47 -1.39
C PHE A 231 -6.50 -0.96 -0.01
N LEU A 232 -7.34 -1.70 0.71
CA LEU A 232 -6.99 -2.16 2.04
C LEU A 232 -5.83 -3.18 2.02
N GLY A 233 -5.77 -4.05 0.99
CA GLY A 233 -4.70 -5.03 0.82
C GLY A 233 -3.35 -4.41 0.50
N ARG A 234 -3.34 -3.30 -0.26
CA ARG A 234 -2.14 -2.51 -0.51
C ARG A 234 -1.62 -1.85 0.78
N HIS A 235 -2.52 -1.45 1.66
CA HIS A 235 -2.22 -0.83 2.95
C HIS A 235 -2.43 -1.81 4.12
N SER A 236 -1.99 -3.06 3.95
CA SER A 236 -2.18 -4.12 4.94
C SER A 236 -1.55 -3.80 6.30
N ALA A 237 -0.43 -3.09 6.31
CA ALA A 237 0.28 -2.71 7.52
C ALA A 237 -0.30 -1.46 8.23
N ALA A 238 -1.28 -0.76 7.62
CA ALA A 238 -1.79 0.49 8.17
C ALA A 238 -2.39 0.34 9.58
N LEU A 239 -3.00 -0.82 9.87
CA LEU A 239 -3.57 -1.14 11.19
C LEU A 239 -2.54 -1.12 12.34
N SER A 240 -1.26 -1.34 12.06
CA SER A 240 -0.16 -1.27 13.03
C SER A 240 0.27 0.17 13.33
N PHE A 241 0.04 1.08 12.39
CA PHE A 241 0.45 2.48 12.49
C PHE A 241 -0.68 3.42 12.92
N PHE A 242 -1.94 3.04 12.75
CA PHE A 242 -3.05 3.91 13.11
C PHE A 242 -3.05 4.33 14.58
N SER A 243 -3.47 5.57 14.82
CA SER A 243 -3.84 6.02 16.17
C SER A 243 -5.01 5.18 16.69
N PRO A 244 -5.30 5.18 18.00
CA PRO A 244 -6.49 4.50 18.53
C PRO A 244 -7.80 4.95 17.85
N ALA A 245 -7.93 6.24 17.51
CA ALA A 245 -9.12 6.77 16.84
C ALA A 245 -9.23 6.26 15.39
N ALA A 246 -8.14 6.34 14.62
CA ALA A 246 -8.11 5.85 13.24
C ALA A 246 -8.28 4.33 13.17
N PHE A 247 -7.66 3.59 14.08
CA PHE A 247 -7.80 2.14 14.16
C PHE A 247 -9.26 1.76 14.42
N ARG A 248 -9.89 2.36 15.43
CA ARG A 248 -11.31 2.13 15.74
C ARG A 248 -12.22 2.41 14.54
N TYR A 249 -11.94 3.48 13.80
CA TYR A 249 -12.76 3.88 12.65
C TYR A 249 -12.55 2.99 11.42
N PHE A 250 -11.33 2.56 11.10
CA PHE A 250 -11.03 1.80 9.88
C PHE A 250 -11.03 0.27 10.05
N ILE A 251 -10.85 -0.27 11.26
CA ILE A 251 -10.86 -1.72 11.48
C ILE A 251 -12.09 -2.44 10.91
N PRO A 252 -13.33 -1.89 10.93
CA PRO A 252 -14.51 -2.61 10.43
C PRO A 252 -14.40 -2.96 8.94
N ALA A 253 -13.75 -2.11 8.14
CA ALA A 253 -13.49 -2.40 6.74
C ALA A 253 -12.65 -3.66 6.60
N TYR A 254 -11.56 -3.77 7.37
CA TYR A 254 -10.70 -4.95 7.33
C TYR A 254 -11.41 -6.22 7.78
N LEU A 255 -12.24 -6.16 8.83
CA LEU A 255 -13.00 -7.33 9.30
C LEU A 255 -13.98 -7.83 8.23
N ILE A 256 -14.72 -6.92 7.60
CA ILE A 256 -15.73 -7.26 6.58
C ILE A 256 -15.07 -7.85 5.33
N HIS A 257 -13.94 -7.28 4.89
CA HIS A 257 -13.19 -7.80 3.76
C HIS A 257 -12.55 -9.17 4.05
N HIS A 258 -12.09 -9.39 5.29
CA HIS A 258 -11.61 -10.71 5.71
C HIS A 258 -12.72 -11.77 5.66
N LEU A 259 -13.95 -11.43 6.08
CA LEU A 259 -15.13 -12.33 6.01
C LEU A 259 -15.58 -12.68 4.58
N ALA A 260 -15.13 -11.92 3.57
CA ALA A 260 -15.40 -12.23 2.17
C ALA A 260 -14.52 -13.38 1.63
N GLY A 261 -13.49 -13.79 2.39
CA GLY A 261 -12.58 -14.86 1.97
C GLY A 261 -11.73 -14.50 0.76
N ALA A 262 -11.62 -13.21 0.42
CA ALA A 262 -10.72 -12.76 -0.63
C ALA A 262 -9.28 -12.99 -0.16
N GLN A 263 -8.43 -13.53 -1.03
CA GLN A 263 -6.99 -13.60 -0.77
C GLN A 263 -6.42 -12.19 -0.81
N TRP A 264 -5.95 -11.70 0.33
CA TRP A 264 -5.34 -10.38 0.46
C TRP A 264 -4.37 -10.36 1.64
N ASN A 265 -3.47 -9.39 1.64
CA ASN A 265 -2.30 -9.38 2.54
C ASN A 265 -2.56 -8.78 3.93
N ALA A 266 -3.79 -8.32 4.20
CA ALA A 266 -4.12 -7.72 5.47
C ALA A 266 -4.54 -8.77 6.49
N ASP A 267 -3.94 -8.68 7.67
CA ASP A 267 -4.20 -9.59 8.79
C ASP A 267 -4.83 -8.81 9.96
N PRO A 268 -6.17 -8.64 9.95
CA PRO A 268 -6.85 -8.01 11.06
C PRO A 268 -6.84 -8.88 12.33
N VAL A 269 -6.64 -10.21 12.23
CA VAL A 269 -6.56 -11.07 13.41
C VAL A 269 -5.30 -10.72 14.18
N PHE A 270 -4.14 -10.71 13.52
CA PHE A 270 -2.88 -10.24 14.12
C PHE A 270 -3.05 -8.86 14.75
N ALA A 271 -3.64 -7.89 14.03
CA ALA A 271 -3.81 -6.53 14.54
C ALA A 271 -4.73 -6.40 15.77
N LEU A 272 -5.59 -7.39 16.02
CA LEU A 272 -6.50 -7.45 17.17
C LEU A 272 -5.94 -8.26 18.34
N THR A 273 -5.06 -9.23 18.08
CA THR A 273 -4.55 -10.15 19.12
C THR A 273 -3.11 -9.87 19.54
N HIS A 274 -2.32 -9.22 18.68
CA HIS A 274 -0.92 -8.92 18.98
C HIS A 274 -0.78 -8.01 20.21
N GLY A 275 0.13 -8.41 21.11
CA GLY A 275 0.38 -7.77 22.41
C GLY A 275 -0.41 -8.40 23.56
N PHE A 276 -1.36 -9.30 23.29
CA PHE A 276 -2.03 -10.07 24.34
C PHE A 276 -1.42 -11.46 24.54
N SER A 277 -0.76 -12.01 23.52
CA SER A 277 -0.22 -13.37 23.59
C SER A 277 1.10 -13.46 24.38
N ALA A 278 1.38 -14.63 24.97
CA ALA A 278 2.62 -14.85 25.71
C ALA A 278 3.88 -14.68 24.83
N ASP A 279 3.79 -15.09 23.56
CA ASP A 279 4.88 -14.98 22.59
C ASP A 279 5.23 -13.52 22.27
N ASP A 280 4.26 -12.60 22.36
CA ASP A 280 4.49 -11.17 22.12
C ASP A 280 5.23 -10.48 23.28
N LYS A 281 5.26 -11.10 24.47
CA LYS A 281 5.79 -10.49 25.70
C LYS A 281 7.29 -10.72 25.90
N GLY A 282 7.95 -11.48 25.03
CA GLY A 282 9.32 -11.97 25.24
C GLY A 282 10.44 -11.30 24.42
N GLY A 283 10.14 -10.32 23.57
CA GLY A 283 11.09 -9.85 22.55
C GLY A 283 11.90 -8.60 22.88
N ASP A 284 11.34 -7.67 23.65
CA ASP A 284 11.92 -6.36 23.92
C ASP A 284 11.53 -5.93 25.35
N GLU A 285 12.47 -6.04 26.30
CA GLU A 285 12.22 -5.70 27.72
C GLU A 285 11.85 -4.21 27.90
N ASP A 286 12.17 -3.36 26.92
CA ASP A 286 11.93 -1.92 26.95
C ASP A 286 10.57 -1.53 26.33
N PHE A 287 9.81 -2.47 25.76
CA PHE A 287 8.55 -2.19 25.06
C PHE A 287 7.36 -3.04 25.54
N ASP A 288 6.40 -2.37 26.19
CA ASP A 288 5.17 -3.01 26.69
C ASP A 288 4.08 -3.08 25.60
N TRP A 289 4.12 -4.16 24.82
CA TRP A 289 3.11 -4.47 23.78
C TRP A 289 1.70 -4.60 24.35
N GLU A 290 1.55 -5.11 25.57
CA GLU A 290 0.23 -5.25 26.21
C GLU A 290 -0.37 -3.88 26.53
N ALA A 291 0.42 -2.94 27.05
CA ALA A 291 -0.03 -1.57 27.28
C ALA A 291 -0.38 -0.85 25.96
N VAL A 292 0.35 -1.09 24.87
CA VAL A 292 0.00 -0.58 23.54
C VAL A 292 -1.36 -1.14 23.09
N ALA A 293 -1.56 -2.45 23.17
CA ALA A 293 -2.81 -3.09 22.81
C ALA A 293 -3.98 -2.57 23.67
N ARG A 294 -3.80 -2.51 25.00
CA ARG A 294 -4.83 -1.98 25.92
C ARG A 294 -5.23 -0.53 25.60
N ARG A 295 -4.28 0.35 25.27
CA ARG A 295 -4.58 1.74 24.86
C ARG A 295 -5.40 1.79 23.58
N LYS A 296 -5.06 0.96 22.59
CA LYS A 296 -5.79 0.82 21.33
C LYS A 296 -7.23 0.35 21.58
N PHE A 297 -7.40 -0.66 22.44
CA PHE A 297 -8.72 -1.23 22.76
C PHE A 297 -9.58 -0.35 23.68
N ALA A 298 -8.98 0.55 24.46
CA ALA A 298 -9.70 1.48 25.32
C ALA A 298 -10.59 2.48 24.54
N ALA A 299 -10.30 2.71 23.25
CA ALA A 299 -11.07 3.61 22.40
C ALA A 299 -12.45 3.03 22.00
N PHE A 300 -12.62 1.70 22.02
CA PHE A 300 -13.84 1.04 21.57
C PHE A 300 -14.97 1.12 22.59
N LEU A 301 -16.20 1.16 22.08
CA LEU A 301 -17.41 1.02 22.88
C LEU A 301 -17.70 -0.46 23.19
N PRO A 302 -18.51 -0.77 24.23
CA PRO A 302 -18.85 -2.14 24.57
C PRO A 302 -19.43 -2.96 23.41
N HIS A 303 -20.32 -2.37 22.59
CA HIS A 303 -20.93 -3.08 21.45
C HIS A 303 -19.95 -3.28 20.29
N GLU A 304 -19.01 -2.36 20.06
CA GLU A 304 -17.93 -2.52 19.09
C GLU A 304 -16.98 -3.66 19.50
N ARG A 305 -16.61 -3.75 20.79
CA ARG A 305 -15.84 -4.88 21.33
C ARG A 305 -16.57 -6.21 21.19
N ALA A 306 -17.89 -6.23 21.43
CA ALA A 306 -18.70 -7.43 21.23
C ALA A 306 -18.69 -7.91 19.77
N ALA A 307 -18.76 -6.98 18.81
CA ALA A 307 -18.65 -7.31 17.39
C ALA A 307 -17.25 -7.84 17.02
N ILE A 308 -16.18 -7.26 17.57
CA ILE A 308 -14.81 -7.76 17.42
C ILE A 308 -14.67 -9.18 17.98
N ALA A 309 -15.18 -9.44 19.19
CA ALA A 309 -15.13 -10.77 19.79
C ALA A 309 -15.90 -11.80 18.96
N ALA A 310 -17.07 -11.42 18.41
CA ALA A 310 -17.83 -12.28 17.50
C ALA A 310 -17.06 -12.58 16.20
N PHE A 311 -16.30 -11.60 15.68
CA PHE A 311 -15.40 -11.81 14.55
C PHE A 311 -14.26 -12.78 14.88
N LEU A 312 -13.57 -12.58 16.00
CA LEU A 312 -12.49 -13.47 16.43
C LEU A 312 -12.99 -14.90 16.67
N ALA A 313 -14.17 -15.08 17.29
CA ALA A 313 -14.79 -16.39 17.46
C ALA A 313 -15.14 -17.05 16.11
N HIS A 314 -15.54 -16.27 15.10
CA HIS A 314 -15.71 -16.78 13.74
C HIS A 314 -14.37 -17.26 13.15
N CYS A 315 -13.30 -16.48 13.29
CA CYS A 315 -11.97 -16.88 12.83
C CYS A 315 -11.46 -18.13 13.57
N ASP A 316 -11.61 -18.24 14.90
CA ASP A 316 -11.24 -19.45 15.66
C ASP A 316 -11.91 -20.71 15.10
N ALA A 317 -13.19 -20.61 14.70
CA ALA A 317 -13.91 -21.74 14.13
C ALA A 317 -13.46 -22.15 12.71
N HIS A 318 -12.78 -21.28 11.97
CA HIS A 318 -12.49 -21.48 10.54
C HIS A 318 -10.99 -21.44 10.18
N ASP A 319 -10.12 -20.93 11.06
CA ASP A 319 -8.68 -20.82 10.85
C ASP A 319 -7.89 -21.49 11.98
N PRO A 320 -7.49 -22.77 11.82
CA PRO A 320 -6.76 -23.50 12.85
C PRO A 320 -5.37 -22.93 13.16
N PHE A 321 -4.78 -22.12 12.27
CA PHE A 321 -3.46 -21.54 12.50
C PHE A 321 -3.50 -20.40 13.50
N GLU A 322 -4.58 -19.60 13.50
CA GLU A 322 -4.73 -18.45 14.40
C GLU A 322 -5.41 -18.81 15.74
N GLN A 323 -6.05 -20.00 15.86
CA GLN A 323 -6.77 -20.43 17.07
C GLN A 323 -6.02 -20.20 18.39
N PRO A 324 -4.73 -20.59 18.53
CA PRO A 324 -4.04 -20.44 19.81
C PRO A 324 -3.97 -18.97 20.24
N ARG A 325 -3.65 -18.08 19.30
CA ARG A 325 -3.52 -16.64 19.52
C ARG A 325 -4.88 -15.99 19.81
N ILE A 326 -5.92 -16.39 19.08
CA ILE A 326 -7.28 -15.89 19.28
C ILE A 326 -7.78 -16.24 20.69
N ARG A 327 -7.60 -17.48 21.14
CA ARG A 327 -8.09 -17.95 22.45
C ARG A 327 -7.41 -17.28 23.62
N GLU A 328 -6.15 -16.86 23.47
CA GLU A 328 -5.44 -16.13 24.52
C GLU A 328 -5.88 -14.65 24.60
N ALA A 329 -6.26 -14.06 23.46
CA ALA A 329 -6.69 -12.67 23.40
C ALA A 329 -8.15 -12.43 23.87
N LEU A 330 -9.03 -13.44 23.78
CA LEU A 330 -10.44 -13.40 24.19
C LEU A 330 -10.62 -13.58 25.71
#